data_AF-A0A8J5HL21-F1
#
_entry.id   AF-A0A8J5HL21-F1
#
_cell.length_a   1.000
_cell.length_b   1.000
_cell.length_c   1.000
_cell.angle_alpha   90.00
_cell.angle_beta   90.00
_cell.angle_gamma   90.00
#
_symmetry.space_group_name_H-M   'P 1'
#
loop_
_entity.id
_entity.type
_entity.pdbx_description
1 polymer ?
#
loop_
_entity_poly.entity_id
_entity_poly.type
_entity_poly.pdbx_seq_one_letter_code
_entity_poly.pdbx_strand_id
1 'polypeptide(L)'
;MADNAASDAAGDRTVICIGDIHGYISKLRAVWSNLEALVSPDSFSTSLVIFLGDYCDRGPHTREVIDFLLSLPSRYPLQRHVFLCGNHDFAFAAFVDALPPPPDGSPFSATWEEFAQSEERERWFKGEGYEAMHVQGRRWGGDMGGRFNPKKGLAFKGSIYDAGPTFESYGVAHGSADLIKAVPDAHKKFLSELVWVHEEDDVPMDSPEGRISCKLIAVHAGLLKTKPVEEQLKLLRARDTRIPKVLQLSGRHDVWEIPEEISEKSILVVSGHHAKIHIEGTRFIVDECGGLEQFPVAAIIFPSKTIVRDTDNLVSKVKHTSLGAIVQAHLRRRRWGLRPVSARALLREGHYVVVMEHNHILAGQWLYQDATVHSSVYASLRLNGPRISMDFTDFMLTPVEGRDTRNFPGHRELFRNLKDLAWCLGLTELISAAASLSQWRFRSSGGNDVNDGSICSIMENRCDDVPIDIPEGRISCKLIAVHAALQKTKTYG
;
A
#
# COMPACT_ATOMS: atom_id res chain seq x y z
N MET A 1 -31.90 -8.09 40.46
CA MET A 1 -30.44 -7.90 40.49
C MET A 1 -29.83 -8.86 39.49
N ALA A 2 -28.86 -8.36 38.71
CA ALA A 2 -28.01 -9.03 37.73
C ALA A 2 -28.72 -9.56 36.47
N ASP A 3 -28.74 -8.71 35.43
CA ASP A 3 -28.09 -9.01 34.15
C ASP A 3 -28.13 -7.75 33.27
N ASN A 4 -27.18 -6.86 33.50
CA ASN A 4 -26.87 -5.71 32.66
C ASN A 4 -25.39 -5.40 32.87
N ALA A 5 -24.53 -6.23 32.28
CA ALA A 5 -23.07 -6.03 32.26
C ALA A 5 -22.43 -6.89 31.17
N ALA A 6 -22.76 -6.60 29.90
CA ALA A 6 -22.02 -7.15 28.75
C ALA A 6 -22.15 -6.28 27.48
N SER A 7 -22.26 -4.95 27.59
CA SER A 7 -22.26 -4.06 26.40
C SER A 7 -21.23 -2.93 26.45
N ASP A 8 -20.34 -2.88 27.44
CA ASP A 8 -19.29 -1.86 27.50
C ASP A 8 -17.94 -2.47 27.12
N ALA A 9 -17.34 -1.93 26.05
CA ALA A 9 -15.97 -2.14 25.53
C ALA A 9 -15.77 -2.94 24.22
N ALA A 10 -16.69 -2.85 23.26
CA ALA A 10 -16.27 -2.91 21.85
C ALA A 10 -15.80 -1.51 21.46
N GLY A 11 -14.50 -1.27 21.34
CA GLY A 11 -13.99 0.02 20.87
C GLY A 11 -14.62 0.38 19.52
N ASP A 12 -15.05 1.63 19.37
CA ASP A 12 -15.71 2.10 18.14
C ASP A 12 -14.89 1.74 16.90
N ARG A 13 -15.53 1.02 15.97
CA ARG A 13 -14.89 0.53 14.74
C ARG A 13 -14.38 1.71 13.90
N THR A 14 -13.10 1.71 13.59
CA THR A 14 -12.48 2.72 12.72
C THR A 14 -12.79 2.41 11.25
N VAL A 15 -13.27 3.42 10.51
CA VAL A 15 -13.49 3.32 9.07
C VAL A 15 -12.54 4.27 8.35
N ILE A 16 -11.78 3.75 7.40
CA ILE A 16 -10.79 4.49 6.63
C ILE A 16 -11.22 4.48 5.17
N CYS A 17 -11.41 5.65 4.56
CA CYS A 17 -11.68 5.75 3.12
C CYS A 17 -10.49 6.38 2.40
N ILE A 18 -9.90 5.68 1.44
CA ILE A 18 -8.69 6.08 0.71
C ILE A 18 -9.08 6.48 -0.71
N GLY A 19 -8.69 7.69 -1.12
CA GLY A 19 -8.98 8.25 -2.44
C GLY A 19 -8.22 7.60 -3.60
N ASP A 20 -8.38 8.18 -4.79
CA ASP A 20 -7.83 7.67 -6.05
C ASP A 20 -6.30 7.56 -6.01
N ILE A 21 -5.77 6.43 -6.50
CA ILE A 21 -4.35 6.06 -6.37
C ILE A 21 -3.60 6.23 -7.68
N HIS A 22 -4.22 5.90 -8.81
CA HIS A 22 -3.70 6.11 -10.16
C HIS A 22 -2.24 5.67 -10.35
N GLY A 23 -1.90 4.42 -9.99
CA GLY A 23 -0.57 3.86 -10.22
C GLY A 23 0.57 4.48 -9.40
N TYR A 24 0.31 5.34 -8.41
CA TYR A 24 1.35 5.92 -7.56
C TYR A 24 1.62 5.07 -6.32
N ILE A 25 2.33 3.95 -6.50
CA ILE A 25 2.66 3.01 -5.41
C ILE A 25 3.40 3.65 -4.23
N SER A 26 4.28 4.63 -4.48
CA SER A 26 5.00 5.34 -3.41
C SER A 26 4.03 6.13 -2.52
N LYS A 27 3.06 6.82 -3.12
CA LYS A 27 2.02 7.58 -2.41
C LYS A 27 1.12 6.63 -1.60
N LEU A 28 0.70 5.52 -2.20
CA LEU A 28 -0.10 4.50 -1.51
C LEU A 28 0.63 3.94 -0.28
N ARG A 29 1.91 3.59 -0.39
CA ARG A 29 2.71 3.09 0.75
C ARG A 29 2.87 4.14 1.84
N ALA A 30 3.10 5.39 1.45
CA ALA A 30 3.28 6.48 2.41
C ALA A 30 1.98 6.80 3.16
N VAL A 31 0.83 6.93 2.47
CA VAL A 31 -0.45 7.15 3.16
C VAL A 31 -0.82 5.96 4.05
N TRP A 32 -0.56 4.72 3.62
CA TRP A 32 -0.76 3.53 4.45
C TRP A 32 0.09 3.58 5.73
N SER A 33 1.37 3.93 5.60
CA SER A 33 2.29 4.04 6.75
C SER A 33 1.87 5.15 7.72
N ASN A 34 1.34 6.26 7.20
CA ASN A 34 0.84 7.36 8.02
C ASN A 34 -0.45 6.99 8.75
N LEU A 35 -1.34 6.24 8.12
CA LEU A 35 -2.52 5.69 8.76
C LEU A 35 -2.14 4.72 9.88
N GLU A 36 -1.20 3.81 9.64
CA GLU A 36 -0.70 2.85 10.63
C GLU A 36 0.00 3.54 11.82
N ALA A 37 0.66 4.68 11.58
CA ALA A 37 1.29 5.47 12.64
C ALA A 37 0.29 6.34 13.44
N LEU A 38 -0.79 6.79 12.82
CA LEU A 38 -1.77 7.70 13.43
C LEU A 38 -2.86 6.95 14.21
N VAL A 39 -3.38 5.87 13.63
CA VAL A 39 -4.44 5.06 14.23
C VAL A 39 -3.79 4.09 15.23
N SER A 40 -4.41 3.92 16.40
CA SER A 40 -3.88 2.97 17.39
C SER A 40 -3.78 1.56 16.79
N PRO A 41 -2.78 0.74 17.17
CA PRO A 41 -2.61 -0.60 16.61
C PRO A 41 -3.88 -1.46 16.68
N ASP A 42 -4.60 -1.40 17.81
CA ASP A 42 -5.83 -2.15 18.02
C ASP A 42 -6.95 -1.72 17.05
N SER A 43 -7.19 -0.41 16.94
CA SER A 43 -8.20 0.14 16.02
C SER A 43 -7.81 -0.02 14.56
N PHE A 44 -6.53 0.11 14.22
CA PHE A 44 -6.04 -0.07 12.85
C PHE A 44 -6.19 -1.53 12.41
N SER A 45 -5.80 -2.48 13.26
CA SER A 45 -5.83 -3.91 12.94
C SER A 45 -7.24 -4.47 12.70
N THR A 46 -8.28 -3.80 13.21
CA THR A 46 -9.70 -4.20 13.09
C THR A 46 -10.51 -3.25 12.22
N SER A 47 -9.84 -2.32 11.54
CA SER A 47 -10.51 -1.28 10.74
C SER A 47 -11.22 -1.83 9.50
N LEU A 48 -12.26 -1.12 9.09
CA LEU A 48 -12.83 -1.22 7.76
C LEU A 48 -12.10 -0.24 6.85
N VAL A 49 -11.43 -0.75 5.81
CA VAL A 49 -10.69 0.08 4.85
C VAL A 49 -11.37 0.03 3.50
N ILE A 50 -11.89 1.17 3.05
CA ILE A 50 -12.60 1.33 1.78
C ILE A 50 -11.70 2.11 0.82
N PHE A 51 -11.26 1.45 -0.24
CA PHE A 51 -10.55 2.10 -1.34
C PHE A 51 -11.56 2.60 -2.37
N LEU A 52 -11.52 3.90 -2.68
CA LEU A 52 -12.58 4.59 -3.43
C LEU A 52 -12.52 4.42 -4.95
N GLY A 53 -11.56 3.63 -5.46
CA GLY A 53 -11.40 3.27 -6.87
C GLY A 53 -10.21 3.99 -7.52
N ASP A 54 -10.13 3.86 -8.85
CA ASP A 54 -9.11 4.43 -9.73
C ASP A 54 -7.69 4.05 -9.28
N TYR A 55 -7.41 2.75 -9.34
CA TYR A 55 -6.11 2.15 -9.01
C TYR A 55 -5.12 2.27 -10.17
N CYS A 56 -5.62 2.22 -11.39
CA CYS A 56 -4.83 2.24 -12.62
C CYS A 56 -4.72 3.62 -13.27
N ASP A 57 -3.88 3.68 -14.29
CA ASP A 57 -3.67 4.81 -15.20
C ASP A 57 -2.95 6.00 -14.59
N ARG A 58 -2.46 6.89 -15.46
CA ARG A 58 -1.72 8.14 -15.16
C ARG A 58 -0.36 7.92 -14.49
N GLY A 59 -0.30 7.27 -13.34
CA GLY A 59 0.95 6.94 -12.64
C GLY A 59 1.60 5.65 -13.15
N PRO A 60 2.90 5.46 -12.88
CA PRO A 60 3.72 4.47 -13.59
C PRO A 60 3.62 3.02 -13.06
N HIS A 61 3.05 2.78 -11.88
CA HIS A 61 3.19 1.51 -11.15
C HIS A 61 1.85 0.84 -10.82
N THR A 62 0.94 0.76 -11.79
CA THR A 62 -0.38 0.12 -11.59
C THR A 62 -0.25 -1.34 -11.15
N ARG A 63 0.66 -2.11 -11.75
CA ARG A 63 0.92 -3.49 -11.35
C ARG A 63 1.24 -3.59 -9.86
N GLU A 64 2.18 -2.78 -9.38
CA GLU A 64 2.63 -2.80 -7.99
C GLU A 64 1.56 -2.27 -7.02
N VAL A 65 0.70 -1.36 -7.47
CA VAL A 65 -0.49 -0.95 -6.71
C VAL A 65 -1.41 -2.14 -6.48
N ILE A 66 -1.77 -2.88 -7.53
CA ILE A 66 -2.67 -4.04 -7.40
C ILE A 66 -1.99 -5.16 -6.57
N ASP A 67 -0.69 -5.40 -6.74
CA ASP A 67 0.08 -6.32 -5.89
C ASP A 67 0.00 -5.93 -4.40
N PHE A 68 0.12 -4.63 -4.10
CA PHE A 68 -0.01 -4.13 -2.73
C PHE A 68 -1.40 -4.37 -2.16
N LEU A 69 -2.46 -4.03 -2.91
CA LEU A 69 -3.85 -4.20 -2.49
C LEU A 69 -4.18 -5.69 -2.22
N LEU A 70 -3.72 -6.59 -3.11
CA LEU A 70 -3.87 -8.04 -2.95
C LEU A 70 -3.14 -8.59 -1.72
N SER A 71 -2.07 -7.93 -1.27
CA SER A 71 -1.33 -8.35 -0.07
C SER A 71 -2.06 -8.02 1.24
N LEU A 72 -2.96 -7.03 1.24
CA LEU A 72 -3.55 -6.48 2.47
C LEU A 72 -4.32 -7.51 3.30
N PRO A 73 -5.20 -8.37 2.74
CA PRO A 73 -5.93 -9.35 3.53
C PRO A 73 -5.00 -10.33 4.27
N SER A 74 -3.87 -10.68 3.66
CA SER A 74 -2.88 -11.57 4.29
C SER A 74 -2.06 -10.88 5.38
N ARG A 75 -1.79 -9.57 5.21
CA ARG A 75 -1.00 -8.77 6.16
C ARG A 75 -1.83 -8.32 7.36
N TYR A 76 -3.12 -8.08 7.14
CA TYR A 76 -4.06 -7.56 8.14
C TYR A 76 -5.34 -8.42 8.13
N PRO A 77 -5.28 -9.66 8.65
CA PRO A 77 -6.38 -10.63 8.54
C PRO A 77 -7.63 -10.26 9.35
N LEU A 78 -7.52 -9.32 10.29
CA LEU A 78 -8.65 -8.81 11.08
C LEU A 78 -9.24 -7.52 10.49
N GLN A 79 -8.61 -6.93 9.48
CA GLN A 79 -9.19 -5.81 8.74
C GLN A 79 -10.19 -6.35 7.72
N ARG A 80 -11.18 -5.51 7.39
CA ARG A 80 -12.05 -5.72 6.23
C ARG A 80 -11.65 -4.74 5.14
N HIS A 81 -11.27 -5.25 3.98
CA HIS A 81 -10.92 -4.43 2.82
C HIS A 81 -12.05 -4.41 1.81
N VAL A 82 -12.41 -3.22 1.35
CA VAL A 82 -13.41 -2.99 0.29
C VAL A 82 -12.72 -2.23 -0.83
N PHE A 83 -12.88 -2.73 -2.05
CA PHE A 83 -12.28 -2.14 -3.24
C PHE A 83 -13.39 -1.71 -4.20
N LEU A 84 -13.65 -0.40 -4.27
CA LEU A 84 -14.61 0.14 -5.21
C LEU A 84 -14.06 0.10 -6.64
N CYS A 85 -14.94 -0.11 -7.60
CA CYS A 85 -14.59 0.02 -9.01
C CYS A 85 -14.58 1.50 -9.40
N GLY A 86 -13.41 2.03 -9.75
CA GLY A 86 -13.30 3.33 -10.39
C GLY A 86 -13.71 3.29 -11.85
N ASN A 87 -13.90 4.45 -12.49
CA ASN A 87 -14.18 4.45 -13.93
C ASN A 87 -12.95 4.04 -14.76
N HIS A 88 -11.74 4.24 -14.25
CA HIS A 88 -10.52 3.75 -14.87
C HIS A 88 -10.42 2.23 -14.72
N ASP A 89 -10.68 1.70 -13.53
CA ASP A 89 -10.61 0.25 -13.28
C ASP A 89 -11.68 -0.52 -14.06
N PHE A 90 -12.90 0.03 -14.18
CA PHE A 90 -13.95 -0.55 -15.01
C PHE A 90 -13.51 -0.67 -16.48
N ALA A 91 -12.87 0.38 -16.99
CA ALA A 91 -12.40 0.41 -18.37
C ALA A 91 -11.19 -0.51 -18.59
N PHE A 92 -10.30 -0.62 -17.60
CA PHE A 92 -9.20 -1.58 -17.60
C PHE A 92 -9.73 -3.03 -17.55
N ALA A 93 -10.68 -3.33 -16.64
CA ALA A 93 -11.33 -4.62 -16.54
C ALA A 93 -12.03 -5.03 -17.84
N ALA A 94 -12.66 -4.07 -18.53
CA ALA A 94 -13.25 -4.29 -19.85
C ALA A 94 -12.22 -4.68 -20.90
N PHE A 95 -11.03 -4.07 -20.87
CA PHE A 95 -9.97 -4.34 -21.83
C PHE A 95 -9.34 -5.73 -21.63
N VAL A 96 -9.18 -6.17 -20.37
CA VAL A 96 -8.53 -7.44 -20.03
C VAL A 96 -9.48 -8.62 -19.83
N ASP A 97 -10.72 -8.48 -20.29
CA ASP A 97 -11.77 -9.51 -20.22
C ASP A 97 -12.08 -9.96 -18.78
N ALA A 98 -12.15 -8.99 -17.86
CA ALA A 98 -12.43 -9.21 -16.44
C ALA A 98 -13.82 -8.69 -16.00
N LEU A 99 -14.62 -8.13 -16.91
CA LEU A 99 -15.99 -7.74 -16.61
C LEU A 99 -16.94 -8.94 -16.59
N PRO A 100 -17.97 -8.94 -15.72
CA PRO A 100 -19.05 -9.90 -15.85
C PRO A 100 -19.82 -9.65 -17.15
N PRO A 101 -20.31 -10.72 -17.82
CA PRO A 101 -21.11 -10.57 -19.03
C PRO A 101 -22.40 -9.79 -18.72
N PRO A 102 -22.99 -9.11 -19.72
CA PRO A 102 -24.24 -8.39 -19.55
C PRO A 102 -25.36 -9.29 -18.98
N PRO A 103 -26.12 -8.86 -17.95
CA PRO A 103 -27.09 -9.71 -17.26
C PRO A 103 -28.22 -10.28 -18.13
N ASP A 104 -28.53 -9.64 -19.26
CA ASP A 104 -29.55 -10.07 -20.22
C ASP A 104 -28.99 -10.85 -21.42
N GLY A 105 -27.68 -11.15 -21.42
CA GLY A 105 -27.00 -11.87 -22.48
C GLY A 105 -26.74 -11.04 -23.75
N SER A 106 -27.02 -9.74 -23.75
CA SER A 106 -26.60 -8.86 -24.84
C SER A 106 -25.07 -8.86 -25.02
N PRO A 107 -24.56 -8.65 -26.24
CA PRO A 107 -23.13 -8.51 -26.45
C PRO A 107 -22.65 -7.14 -25.96
N PHE A 108 -21.41 -7.06 -25.49
CA PHE A 108 -20.79 -5.80 -25.11
C PHE A 108 -20.74 -4.76 -26.25
N SER A 109 -20.80 -5.21 -27.50
CA SER A 109 -20.89 -4.34 -28.67
C SER A 109 -22.16 -3.49 -28.73
N ALA A 110 -23.23 -3.88 -28.02
CA ALA A 110 -24.43 -3.05 -27.86
C ALA A 110 -24.13 -1.71 -27.15
N THR A 111 -23.02 -1.61 -26.42
CA THR A 111 -22.65 -0.39 -25.69
C THR A 111 -21.97 0.68 -26.55
N TRP A 112 -21.65 0.38 -27.81
CA TRP A 112 -20.83 1.26 -28.65
C TRP A 112 -21.62 2.44 -29.22
N GLU A 113 -22.90 2.26 -29.51
CA GLU A 113 -23.72 3.20 -30.28
C GLU A 113 -23.76 4.61 -29.66
N GLU A 114 -23.91 4.69 -28.33
CA GLU A 114 -23.97 5.96 -27.59
C GLU A 114 -22.71 6.82 -27.82
N PHE A 115 -21.55 6.19 -28.03
CA PHE A 115 -20.28 6.88 -28.21
C PHE A 115 -19.73 6.83 -29.64
N ALA A 116 -20.46 6.27 -30.61
CA ALA A 116 -19.94 5.99 -31.96
C ALA A 116 -19.30 7.22 -32.63
N GLN A 117 -19.87 8.41 -32.44
CA GLN A 117 -19.33 9.68 -32.97
C GLN A 117 -17.95 10.06 -32.40
N SER A 118 -17.55 9.45 -31.29
CA SER A 118 -16.25 9.68 -30.66
C SER A 118 -15.17 8.71 -31.15
N GLU A 119 -15.51 7.66 -31.90
CA GLU A 119 -14.57 6.59 -32.28
C GLU A 119 -13.37 7.12 -33.08
N GLU A 120 -13.60 7.93 -34.11
CA GLU A 120 -12.53 8.51 -34.92
C GLU A 120 -11.66 9.47 -34.09
N ARG A 121 -12.32 10.31 -33.28
CA ARG A 121 -11.62 11.26 -32.41
C ARG A 121 -10.79 10.53 -31.37
N GLU A 122 -11.27 9.47 -30.75
CA GLU A 122 -10.57 8.78 -29.65
C GLU A 122 -9.70 7.60 -30.12
N ARG A 123 -9.76 7.29 -31.43
CA ARG A 123 -9.10 6.15 -32.08
C ARG A 123 -9.22 4.89 -31.25
N TRP A 124 -10.46 4.43 -31.07
CA TRP A 124 -10.74 3.27 -30.23
C TRP A 124 -9.90 2.06 -30.62
N PHE A 125 -9.61 1.22 -29.64
CA PHE A 125 -8.94 -0.05 -29.85
C PHE A 125 -9.70 -0.90 -30.87
N LYS A 126 -8.93 -1.46 -31.83
CA LYS A 126 -9.38 -2.35 -32.92
C LYS A 126 -8.47 -3.57 -33.08
N GLY A 127 -7.65 -3.87 -32.05
CA GLY A 127 -6.81 -5.06 -32.05
C GLY A 127 -7.60 -6.32 -31.68
N GLU A 128 -6.92 -7.45 -31.56
CA GLU A 128 -7.54 -8.76 -31.29
C GLU A 128 -8.52 -8.70 -30.09
N GLY A 129 -9.74 -9.25 -30.29
CA GLY A 129 -10.77 -9.35 -29.25
C GLY A 129 -11.65 -8.11 -29.07
N TYR A 130 -11.43 -7.02 -29.83
CA TYR A 130 -12.21 -5.79 -29.68
C TYR A 130 -13.71 -5.98 -29.93
N GLU A 131 -14.11 -6.97 -30.74
CA GLU A 131 -15.49 -7.24 -31.13
C GLU A 131 -16.39 -7.62 -29.96
N ALA A 132 -15.80 -8.24 -28.94
CA ALA A 132 -16.45 -8.63 -27.70
C ALA A 132 -16.20 -7.65 -26.56
N MET A 133 -15.62 -6.47 -26.81
CA MET A 133 -15.18 -5.56 -25.76
C MET A 133 -16.21 -4.46 -25.46
N HIS A 134 -16.42 -4.17 -24.17
CA HIS A 134 -17.26 -3.04 -23.75
C HIS A 134 -16.68 -1.71 -24.26
N VAL A 135 -17.54 -0.72 -24.58
CA VAL A 135 -17.10 0.55 -25.18
C VAL A 135 -16.01 1.24 -24.36
N GLN A 136 -16.08 1.19 -23.04
CA GLN A 136 -15.06 1.79 -22.17
C GLN A 136 -13.70 1.10 -22.29
N GLY A 137 -13.65 -0.23 -22.46
CA GLY A 137 -12.39 -0.93 -22.76
C GLY A 137 -11.79 -0.48 -24.09
N ARG A 138 -12.64 -0.33 -25.11
CA ARG A 138 -12.19 0.16 -26.43
C ARG A 138 -11.65 1.60 -26.37
N ARG A 139 -12.27 2.46 -25.57
CA ARG A 139 -11.82 3.85 -25.32
C ARG A 139 -10.54 3.89 -24.50
N TRP A 140 -10.40 2.99 -23.52
CA TRP A 140 -9.24 2.88 -22.64
C TRP A 140 -8.00 2.39 -23.36
N GLY A 141 -8.13 1.40 -24.24
CA GLY A 141 -7.04 0.93 -25.12
C GLY A 141 -6.85 1.76 -26.39
N GLY A 142 -7.62 2.84 -26.58
CA GLY A 142 -7.55 3.70 -27.76
C GLY A 142 -6.30 4.60 -27.80
N ASP A 143 -6.14 5.39 -28.86
CA ASP A 143 -4.98 6.26 -29.04
C ASP A 143 -5.37 7.74 -29.26
N MET A 144 -5.01 8.58 -28.32
CA MET A 144 -5.16 10.02 -28.43
C MET A 144 -4.11 10.67 -29.33
N GLY A 145 -3.15 9.92 -29.89
CA GLY A 145 -2.20 10.40 -30.90
C GLY A 145 -1.32 11.53 -30.40
N GLY A 146 -0.96 11.52 -29.11
CA GLY A 146 -0.21 12.59 -28.46
C GLY A 146 -0.98 13.92 -28.33
N ARG A 147 -2.31 13.93 -28.53
CA ARG A 147 -3.13 15.14 -28.36
C ARG A 147 -3.01 15.70 -26.94
N PHE A 148 -3.19 17.01 -26.85
CA PHE A 148 -3.17 17.74 -25.60
C PHE A 148 -4.51 17.67 -24.88
N ASN A 149 -4.49 17.48 -23.57
CA ASN A 149 -5.65 17.60 -22.70
C ASN A 149 -5.69 19.02 -22.10
N PRO A 150 -6.54 19.92 -22.63
CA PRO A 150 -6.59 21.31 -22.16
C PRO A 150 -7.05 21.44 -20.70
N LYS A 151 -7.80 20.46 -20.17
CA LYS A 151 -8.28 20.49 -18.78
C LYS A 151 -7.17 20.20 -17.78
N LYS A 152 -6.22 19.34 -18.14
CA LYS A 152 -5.09 18.96 -17.27
C LYS A 152 -3.80 19.73 -17.58
N GLY A 153 -3.75 20.47 -18.68
CA GLY A 153 -2.55 21.17 -19.12
C GLY A 153 -1.41 20.23 -19.56
N LEU A 154 -1.73 18.98 -19.91
CA LEU A 154 -0.76 17.92 -20.22
C LEU A 154 -1.20 17.13 -21.46
N ALA A 155 -0.25 16.47 -22.14
CA ALA A 155 -0.57 15.52 -23.20
C ALA A 155 -1.22 14.25 -22.62
N PHE A 156 -2.15 13.65 -23.37
CA PHE A 156 -2.71 12.35 -23.01
C PHE A 156 -1.61 11.28 -23.01
N LYS A 157 -1.61 10.41 -22.00
CA LYS A 157 -0.67 9.27 -21.93
C LYS A 157 -1.30 8.05 -22.61
N GLY A 158 -1.21 7.99 -23.94
CA GLY A 158 -1.79 6.91 -24.73
C GLY A 158 -3.25 7.17 -25.09
N SER A 159 -4.20 6.93 -24.19
CA SER A 159 -5.64 7.03 -24.47
C SER A 159 -6.32 8.21 -23.77
N ILE A 160 -7.64 8.37 -23.96
CA ILE A 160 -8.44 9.38 -23.24
C ILE A 160 -8.47 9.12 -21.72
N TYR A 161 -8.12 7.89 -21.30
CA TYR A 161 -7.98 7.47 -19.91
C TYR A 161 -6.55 7.64 -19.36
N ASP A 162 -5.59 8.11 -20.17
CA ASP A 162 -4.17 8.13 -19.77
C ASP A 162 -3.65 6.70 -19.41
N ALA A 163 -4.08 5.69 -20.17
CA ALA A 163 -3.84 4.27 -19.91
C ALA A 163 -2.42 3.76 -20.23
N GLY A 164 -1.63 4.50 -21.00
CA GLY A 164 -0.29 4.07 -21.43
C GLY A 164 0.61 3.57 -20.29
N PRO A 165 0.72 4.29 -19.16
CA PRO A 165 1.47 3.85 -17.98
C PRO A 165 0.99 2.51 -17.41
N THR A 166 -0.31 2.20 -17.49
CA THR A 166 -0.82 0.89 -17.07
C THR A 166 -0.24 -0.21 -17.95
N PHE A 167 -0.30 -0.08 -19.29
CA PHE A 167 0.32 -1.04 -20.21
C PHE A 167 1.81 -1.23 -19.90
N GLU A 168 2.54 -0.13 -19.73
CA GLU A 168 3.97 -0.13 -19.43
C GLU A 168 4.29 -0.82 -18.11
N SER A 169 3.47 -0.65 -17.07
CA SER A 169 3.64 -1.31 -15.77
C SER A 169 3.53 -2.83 -15.83
N TYR A 170 2.85 -3.38 -16.84
CA TYR A 170 2.78 -4.82 -17.13
C TYR A 170 3.81 -5.27 -18.17
N GLY A 171 4.69 -4.36 -18.64
CA GLY A 171 5.78 -4.67 -19.56
C GLY A 171 5.36 -4.78 -21.03
N VAL A 172 4.26 -4.15 -21.43
CA VAL A 172 3.77 -4.14 -22.81
C VAL A 172 3.58 -2.72 -23.33
N ALA A 173 3.64 -2.53 -24.65
CA ALA A 173 3.39 -1.23 -25.26
C ALA A 173 1.90 -0.84 -25.16
N HIS A 174 1.63 0.47 -25.06
CA HIS A 174 0.27 1.01 -25.07
C HIS A 174 -0.53 0.51 -26.28
N GLY A 175 -1.77 0.08 -26.04
CA GLY A 175 -2.68 -0.41 -27.08
C GLY A 175 -2.33 -1.82 -27.59
N SER A 176 -1.41 -2.56 -26.95
CA SER A 176 -1.14 -3.95 -27.32
C SER A 176 -2.19 -4.92 -26.74
N ALA A 177 -2.71 -5.82 -27.58
CA ALA A 177 -3.57 -6.92 -27.14
C ALA A 177 -2.85 -7.90 -26.20
N ASP A 178 -1.51 -7.93 -26.22
CA ASP A 178 -0.72 -8.78 -25.34
C ASP A 178 -0.86 -8.41 -23.85
N LEU A 179 -1.40 -7.22 -23.53
CA LEU A 179 -1.72 -6.87 -22.15
C LEU A 179 -2.67 -7.90 -21.51
N ILE A 180 -3.61 -8.46 -22.28
CA ILE A 180 -4.54 -9.50 -21.79
C ILE A 180 -3.75 -10.71 -21.27
N LYS A 181 -2.62 -11.05 -21.90
CA LYS A 181 -1.74 -12.16 -21.47
C LYS A 181 -0.78 -11.74 -20.38
N ALA A 182 -0.35 -10.47 -20.37
CA ALA A 182 0.62 -9.95 -19.41
C ALA A 182 0.04 -9.70 -18.01
N VAL A 183 -1.26 -9.38 -17.90
CA VAL A 183 -1.94 -9.18 -16.61
C VAL A 183 -2.16 -10.53 -15.93
N PRO A 184 -1.63 -10.74 -14.70
CA PRO A 184 -1.80 -12.00 -13.97
C PRO A 184 -3.28 -12.32 -13.67
N ASP A 185 -3.62 -13.61 -13.60
CA ASP A 185 -4.98 -14.05 -13.28
C ASP A 185 -5.47 -13.53 -11.92
N ALA A 186 -4.57 -13.40 -10.93
CA ALA A 186 -4.89 -12.79 -9.65
C ALA A 186 -5.34 -11.32 -9.77
N HIS A 187 -4.78 -10.57 -10.72
CA HIS A 187 -5.15 -9.18 -10.98
C HIS A 187 -6.46 -9.10 -11.75
N LYS A 188 -6.67 -9.99 -12.72
CA LYS A 188 -7.99 -10.11 -13.40
C LYS A 188 -9.08 -10.46 -12.41
N LYS A 189 -8.81 -11.40 -11.50
CA LYS A 189 -9.72 -11.76 -10.42
C LYS A 189 -10.03 -10.56 -9.53
N PHE A 190 -9.01 -9.83 -9.08
CA PHE A 190 -9.19 -8.59 -8.32
C PHE A 190 -10.12 -7.60 -9.04
N LEU A 191 -9.86 -7.31 -10.32
CA LEU A 191 -10.68 -6.42 -11.14
C LEU A 191 -12.14 -6.92 -11.26
N SER A 192 -12.31 -8.23 -11.43
CA SER A 192 -13.64 -8.86 -11.54
C SER A 192 -14.44 -8.87 -10.24
N GLU A 193 -13.77 -8.67 -9.10
CA GLU A 193 -14.39 -8.66 -7.76
C GLU A 193 -14.65 -7.24 -7.24
N LEU A 194 -14.19 -6.20 -7.95
CA LEU A 194 -14.48 -4.80 -7.59
C LEU A 194 -15.98 -4.56 -7.50
N VAL A 195 -16.39 -3.88 -6.43
CA VAL A 195 -17.80 -3.54 -6.17
C VAL A 195 -18.09 -2.13 -6.67
N TRP A 196 -19.26 -1.89 -7.28
CA TRP A 196 -19.59 -0.56 -7.78
C TRP A 196 -20.18 0.34 -6.69
N VAL A 197 -20.64 -0.27 -5.60
CA VAL A 197 -21.13 0.41 -4.41
C VAL A 197 -20.85 -0.44 -3.18
N HIS A 198 -20.61 0.22 -2.06
CA HIS A 198 -20.53 -0.41 -0.75
C HIS A 198 -21.46 0.31 0.21
N GLU A 199 -22.22 -0.46 0.99
CA GLU A 199 -23.09 0.05 2.04
C GLU A 199 -22.64 -0.53 3.36
N GLU A 200 -22.51 0.33 4.36
CA GLU A 200 -22.13 -0.06 5.70
C GLU A 200 -23.06 0.60 6.71
N ASP A 201 -23.63 -0.20 7.61
CA ASP A 201 -24.43 0.29 8.72
C ASP A 201 -23.53 0.55 9.94
N ASP A 202 -24.03 1.34 10.87
CA ASP A 202 -23.37 1.66 12.14
C ASP A 202 -21.93 2.18 12.01
N VAL A 203 -21.74 3.20 11.17
CA VAL A 203 -20.48 3.93 11.04
C VAL A 203 -20.47 5.09 12.04
N PRO A 204 -19.56 5.11 13.03
CA PRO A 204 -19.50 6.19 14.00
C PRO A 204 -18.96 7.47 13.34
N MET A 205 -19.50 8.63 13.72
CA MET A 205 -19.04 9.93 13.26
C MET A 205 -19.13 10.97 14.39
N ASP A 206 -18.08 11.77 14.56
CA ASP A 206 -18.06 12.86 15.53
C ASP A 206 -18.81 14.10 14.99
N SER A 207 -19.81 14.58 15.74
CA SER A 207 -20.53 15.84 15.51
C SER A 207 -20.34 16.81 16.70
N PRO A 208 -20.65 18.12 16.53
CA PRO A 208 -20.62 19.07 17.64
C PRO A 208 -21.52 18.68 18.83
N GLU A 209 -22.60 17.94 18.57
CA GLU A 209 -23.58 17.48 19.56
C GLU A 209 -23.18 16.14 20.22
N GLY A 210 -22.13 15.49 19.73
CA GLY A 210 -21.64 14.20 20.21
C GLY A 210 -21.38 13.20 19.09
N ARG A 211 -21.07 11.96 19.47
CA ARG A 211 -20.86 10.88 18.51
C ARG A 211 -22.21 10.34 18.03
N ILE A 212 -22.38 10.26 16.71
CA ILE A 212 -23.58 9.71 16.09
C ILE A 212 -23.24 8.48 15.26
N SER A 213 -24.21 7.58 15.12
CA SER A 213 -24.13 6.41 14.24
C SER A 213 -24.83 6.74 12.92
N CYS A 214 -24.14 6.50 11.80
CA CYS A 214 -24.62 6.79 10.45
C CYS A 214 -24.57 5.54 9.58
N LYS A 215 -25.45 5.48 8.57
CA LYS A 215 -25.23 4.59 7.42
C LYS A 215 -24.19 5.24 6.50
N LEU A 216 -23.38 4.44 5.82
CA LEU A 216 -22.41 4.90 4.83
C LEU A 216 -22.70 4.25 3.48
N ILE A 217 -22.67 5.06 2.43
CA ILE A 217 -22.70 4.62 1.02
C ILE A 217 -21.40 5.09 0.38
N ALA A 218 -20.52 4.16 0.01
CA ALA A 218 -19.32 4.44 -0.74
C ALA A 218 -19.55 4.10 -2.22
N VAL A 219 -19.32 5.08 -3.10
CA VAL A 219 -19.47 4.95 -4.56
C VAL A 219 -18.46 5.88 -5.22
N HIS A 220 -17.78 5.41 -6.27
CA HIS A 220 -16.58 6.09 -6.78
C HIS A 220 -16.79 7.57 -7.13
N ALA A 221 -17.83 7.92 -7.92
CA ALA A 221 -18.13 9.32 -8.23
C ALA A 221 -19.27 9.90 -7.38
N GLY A 222 -20.39 9.19 -7.23
CA GLY A 222 -21.55 9.67 -6.48
C GLY A 222 -22.86 9.06 -6.94
N LEU A 223 -23.98 9.64 -6.50
CA LEU A 223 -25.33 9.25 -6.89
C LEU A 223 -26.02 10.38 -7.65
N LEU A 224 -26.84 10.02 -8.64
CA LEU A 224 -27.61 10.99 -9.42
C LEU A 224 -28.72 11.60 -8.57
N LYS A 225 -28.86 12.92 -8.62
CA LYS A 225 -29.98 13.64 -7.97
C LYS A 225 -31.35 13.30 -8.54
N THR A 226 -31.39 13.01 -9.83
CA THR A 226 -32.64 12.94 -10.61
C THR A 226 -33.28 11.56 -10.62
N LYS A 227 -32.68 10.57 -9.94
CA LYS A 227 -33.16 9.19 -9.90
C LYS A 227 -33.34 8.70 -8.46
N PRO A 228 -34.33 7.83 -8.19
CA PRO A 228 -34.50 7.21 -6.87
C PRO A 228 -33.22 6.50 -6.42
N VAL A 229 -32.84 6.65 -5.15
CA VAL A 229 -31.57 6.10 -4.64
C VAL A 229 -31.55 4.57 -4.74
N GLU A 230 -32.61 3.89 -4.33
CA GLU A 230 -32.65 2.43 -4.31
C GLU A 230 -32.58 1.80 -5.72
N GLU A 231 -33.15 2.46 -6.74
CA GLU A 231 -33.03 2.01 -8.13
C GLU A 231 -31.58 2.09 -8.62
N GLN A 232 -30.87 3.16 -8.24
CA GLN A 232 -29.44 3.30 -8.54
C GLN A 232 -28.64 2.22 -7.81
N LEU A 233 -28.87 2.02 -6.50
CA LEU A 233 -28.15 1.02 -5.72
C LEU A 233 -28.37 -0.40 -6.26
N LYS A 234 -29.59 -0.76 -6.67
CA LYS A 234 -29.88 -2.06 -7.28
C LYS A 234 -29.04 -2.32 -8.53
N LEU A 235 -28.89 -1.31 -9.38
CA LEU A 235 -28.08 -1.38 -10.60
C LEU A 235 -26.59 -1.52 -10.28
N LEU A 236 -26.08 -0.79 -9.28
CA LEU A 236 -24.69 -0.86 -8.85
C LEU A 236 -24.35 -2.21 -8.20
N ARG A 237 -25.23 -2.71 -7.32
CA ARG A 237 -25.09 -4.04 -6.70
C ARG A 237 -25.09 -5.16 -7.75
N ALA A 238 -25.89 -5.02 -8.80
CA ALA A 238 -25.95 -5.97 -9.91
C ALA A 238 -24.76 -5.87 -10.88
N ARG A 239 -23.96 -4.78 -10.81
CA ARG A 239 -22.86 -4.47 -11.74
C ARG A 239 -23.31 -4.57 -13.20
N ASP A 240 -24.35 -3.81 -13.53
CA ASP A 240 -24.99 -3.87 -14.84
C ASP A 240 -24.09 -3.33 -15.96
N THR A 241 -23.38 -4.23 -16.65
CA THR A 241 -22.41 -3.92 -17.70
C THR A 241 -23.03 -3.63 -19.07
N ARG A 242 -24.36 -3.52 -19.16
CA ARG A 242 -25.06 -3.05 -20.36
C ARG A 242 -24.94 -1.55 -20.58
N ILE A 243 -24.59 -0.81 -19.52
CA ILE A 243 -24.62 0.64 -19.50
C ILE A 243 -23.34 1.18 -20.12
N PRO A 244 -23.42 1.88 -21.26
CA PRO A 244 -22.23 2.37 -21.95
C PRO A 244 -21.35 3.24 -21.05
N LYS A 245 -21.96 4.10 -20.23
CA LYS A 245 -21.28 4.94 -19.24
C LYS A 245 -22.04 4.97 -17.92
N VAL A 246 -21.49 4.32 -16.90
CA VAL A 246 -22.04 4.32 -15.54
C VAL A 246 -21.75 5.66 -14.87
N LEU A 247 -22.75 6.52 -14.72
CA LEU A 247 -22.58 7.88 -14.18
C LEU A 247 -22.16 7.89 -12.71
N GLN A 248 -22.52 6.87 -11.94
CA GLN A 248 -22.08 6.74 -10.55
C GLN A 248 -20.58 6.46 -10.43
N LEU A 249 -19.92 6.05 -11.52
CA LEU A 249 -18.47 5.94 -11.61
C LEU A 249 -17.86 7.12 -12.39
N SER A 250 -18.56 7.67 -13.39
CA SER A 250 -17.95 8.60 -14.37
C SER A 250 -18.51 10.02 -14.35
N GLY A 251 -19.60 10.26 -13.61
CA GLY A 251 -20.33 11.52 -13.54
C GLY A 251 -19.50 12.63 -12.89
N ARG A 252 -19.88 13.88 -13.10
CA ARG A 252 -19.24 15.06 -12.51
C ARG A 252 -20.27 15.87 -11.74
N HIS A 253 -20.79 16.96 -12.33
CA HIS A 253 -21.78 17.82 -11.67
C HIS A 253 -23.10 17.11 -11.33
N ASP A 254 -23.47 16.10 -12.10
CA ASP A 254 -24.68 15.28 -11.94
C ASP A 254 -24.66 14.37 -10.70
N VAL A 255 -23.47 14.07 -10.17
CA VAL A 255 -23.26 13.19 -8.99
C VAL A 255 -22.45 13.85 -7.87
N TRP A 256 -22.30 15.18 -7.94
CA TRP A 256 -21.52 15.94 -6.96
C TRP A 256 -22.24 16.02 -5.60
N GLU A 257 -23.49 16.50 -5.58
CA GLU A 257 -24.26 16.57 -4.33
C GLU A 257 -24.92 15.24 -3.97
N ILE A 258 -25.43 15.18 -2.75
CA ILE A 258 -26.31 14.11 -2.28
C ILE A 258 -27.72 14.25 -2.90
N PRO A 259 -28.39 13.15 -3.29
CA PRO A 259 -29.81 13.16 -3.66
C PRO A 259 -30.71 13.64 -2.52
N GLU A 260 -31.72 14.47 -2.82
CA GLU A 260 -32.65 15.05 -1.83
C GLU A 260 -33.33 13.99 -0.95
N GLU A 261 -33.59 12.79 -1.50
CA GLU A 261 -34.19 11.66 -0.78
C GLU A 261 -33.40 11.22 0.48
N ILE A 262 -32.08 11.49 0.50
CA ILE A 262 -31.18 11.06 1.58
C ILE A 262 -30.40 12.23 2.22
N SER A 263 -30.64 13.49 1.80
CA SER A 263 -29.92 14.66 2.30
C SER A 263 -30.21 15.01 3.77
N GLU A 264 -31.42 14.68 4.25
CA GLU A 264 -31.83 14.91 5.65
C GLU A 264 -31.62 13.69 6.54
N LYS A 265 -31.15 12.57 5.97
CA LYS A 265 -30.92 11.33 6.70
C LYS A 265 -29.47 11.29 7.20
N SER A 266 -29.22 10.56 8.29
CA SER A 266 -27.86 10.24 8.78
C SER A 266 -27.15 9.22 7.87
N ILE A 267 -27.00 9.57 6.59
CA ILE A 267 -26.38 8.75 5.54
C ILE A 267 -25.18 9.50 4.98
N LEU A 268 -23.98 8.96 5.20
CA LEU A 268 -22.73 9.45 4.63
C LEU A 268 -22.62 8.98 3.19
N VAL A 269 -22.29 9.87 2.26
CA VAL A 269 -21.97 9.51 0.87
C VAL A 269 -20.51 9.84 0.59
N VAL A 270 -19.68 8.80 0.47
CA VAL A 270 -18.22 8.93 0.31
C VAL A 270 -17.79 8.54 -1.10
N SER A 271 -17.01 9.41 -1.76
CA SER A 271 -16.57 9.25 -3.15
C SER A 271 -15.14 9.74 -3.35
N GLY A 272 -14.49 9.28 -4.42
CA GLY A 272 -13.22 9.79 -4.93
C GLY A 272 -13.45 10.66 -6.19
N HIS A 273 -12.73 10.35 -7.28
CA HIS A 273 -12.96 10.76 -8.68
C HIS A 273 -12.80 12.25 -9.04
N HIS A 274 -13.25 13.17 -8.18
CA HIS A 274 -13.48 14.56 -8.55
C HIS A 274 -12.24 15.46 -8.47
N ALA A 275 -11.06 14.91 -8.19
CA ALA A 275 -9.80 15.61 -8.03
C ALA A 275 -9.90 16.78 -7.02
N LYS A 276 -10.69 16.59 -5.95
CA LYS A 276 -10.85 17.51 -4.83
C LYS A 276 -10.99 16.78 -3.50
N ILE A 277 -10.58 17.45 -2.42
CA ILE A 277 -11.14 17.22 -1.08
C ILE A 277 -12.33 18.15 -0.90
N HIS A 278 -13.49 17.58 -0.60
CA HIS A 278 -14.69 18.33 -0.27
C HIS A 278 -15.47 17.61 0.82
N ILE A 279 -15.76 18.30 1.91
CA ILE A 279 -16.49 17.78 3.06
C ILE A 279 -17.58 18.80 3.38
N GLU A 280 -18.82 18.44 3.12
CA GLU A 280 -19.98 19.29 3.40
C GLU A 280 -21.13 18.44 3.94
N GLY A 281 -21.53 18.69 5.18
CA GLY A 281 -22.55 17.89 5.86
C GLY A 281 -22.21 16.41 5.88
N THR A 282 -23.03 15.59 5.21
CA THR A 282 -22.84 14.14 5.06
C THR A 282 -22.19 13.74 3.72
N ARG A 283 -21.76 14.71 2.90
CA ARG A 283 -21.08 14.47 1.61
C ARG A 283 -19.57 14.54 1.80
N PHE A 284 -18.89 13.46 1.44
CA PHE A 284 -17.44 13.35 1.50
C PHE A 284 -16.90 13.00 0.12
N ILE A 285 -16.05 13.87 -0.42
CA ILE A 285 -15.28 13.63 -1.63
C ILE A 285 -13.80 13.67 -1.23
N VAL A 286 -13.12 12.56 -1.43
CA VAL A 286 -11.74 12.31 -1.02
C VAL A 286 -10.94 11.88 -2.24
N ASP A 287 -10.52 12.84 -3.04
CA ASP A 287 -9.59 12.62 -4.15
C ASP A 287 -8.72 13.86 -4.32
N GLU A 288 -7.71 14.05 -3.48
CA GLU A 288 -6.81 15.21 -3.64
C GLU A 288 -5.82 15.02 -4.80
N CYS A 289 -5.48 13.77 -5.13
CA CYS A 289 -4.45 13.45 -6.11
C CYS A 289 -4.91 13.78 -7.53
N GLY A 290 -6.14 13.40 -7.89
CA GLY A 290 -6.64 13.47 -9.27
C GLY A 290 -5.70 12.77 -10.26
N GLY A 291 -4.90 11.81 -9.80
CA GLY A 291 -3.86 11.13 -10.57
C GLY A 291 -2.74 12.02 -11.11
N LEU A 292 -2.52 13.18 -10.50
CA LEU A 292 -1.42 14.08 -10.82
C LEU A 292 -0.30 13.94 -9.78
N GLU A 293 0.93 13.78 -10.25
CA GLU A 293 2.09 13.43 -9.43
C GLU A 293 2.36 14.44 -8.30
N GLN A 294 2.12 15.73 -8.57
CA GLN A 294 2.35 16.81 -7.61
C GLN A 294 1.34 16.86 -6.46
N PHE A 295 0.19 16.19 -6.59
CA PHE A 295 -0.85 16.23 -5.56
C PHE A 295 -0.83 14.97 -4.69
N PRO A 296 -1.17 15.10 -3.40
CA PRO A 296 -1.12 13.99 -2.46
C PRO A 296 -2.25 12.99 -2.68
N VAL A 297 -2.01 11.73 -2.34
CA VAL A 297 -3.10 10.77 -2.09
C VAL A 297 -3.57 10.97 -0.66
N ALA A 298 -4.87 11.13 -0.49
CA ALA A 298 -5.49 11.41 0.79
C ALA A 298 -6.44 10.29 1.22
N ALA A 299 -6.58 10.14 2.53
CA ALA A 299 -7.53 9.27 3.18
C ALA A 299 -8.30 10.06 4.25
N ILE A 300 -9.52 9.64 4.56
CA ILE A 300 -10.31 10.15 5.68
C ILE A 300 -10.57 9.03 6.69
N ILE A 301 -10.49 9.37 7.98
CA ILE A 301 -10.74 8.44 9.09
C ILE A 301 -12.03 8.83 9.80
N PHE A 302 -12.93 7.88 9.99
CA PHE A 302 -14.09 7.99 10.89
C PHE A 302 -13.80 7.26 12.21
N PRO A 303 -14.24 7.81 13.36
CA PRO A 303 -15.24 8.88 13.50
C PRO A 303 -14.74 10.33 13.38
N SER A 304 -13.44 10.58 13.46
CA SER A 304 -12.87 11.92 13.64
C SER A 304 -12.95 12.84 12.42
N LYS A 305 -13.22 12.30 11.23
CA LYS A 305 -13.10 12.97 9.92
C LYS A 305 -11.70 13.51 9.65
N THR A 306 -10.68 12.92 10.27
CA THR A 306 -9.28 13.33 10.09
C THR A 306 -8.82 12.96 8.69
N ILE A 307 -8.24 13.94 7.98
CA ILE A 307 -7.59 13.71 6.69
C ILE A 307 -6.12 13.36 6.91
N VAL A 308 -5.67 12.26 6.29
CA VAL A 308 -4.29 11.79 6.28
C VAL A 308 -3.81 11.73 4.85
N ARG A 309 -2.59 12.22 4.58
CA ARG A 309 -1.98 12.25 3.26
C ARG A 309 -0.74 11.38 3.21
N ASP A 310 -0.32 11.00 2.01
CA ASP A 310 1.00 10.44 1.75
C ASP A 310 2.13 11.38 2.16
N THR A 311 1.94 12.69 2.03
CA THR A 311 2.92 13.73 2.38
C THR A 311 3.02 14.01 3.87
N ASP A 312 2.15 13.43 4.70
CA ASP A 312 2.20 13.66 6.13
C ASP A 312 3.41 12.95 6.73
N ASN A 313 4.37 13.66 7.29
CA ASN A 313 5.56 13.04 7.88
C ASN A 313 5.27 12.51 9.30
N LEU A 314 4.20 11.74 9.50
CA LEU A 314 3.79 11.27 10.83
C LEU A 314 4.76 10.23 11.38
N VAL A 315 5.26 9.35 10.52
CA VAL A 315 6.29 8.37 10.87
C VAL A 315 7.57 9.07 11.37
N SER A 316 7.93 10.26 10.88
CA SER A 316 9.08 11.01 11.42
C SER A 316 8.77 11.78 12.70
N LYS A 317 7.52 12.22 12.92
CA LYS A 317 7.11 12.86 14.17
C LYS A 317 7.04 11.88 15.35
N VAL A 318 6.58 10.65 15.14
CA VAL A 318 6.63 9.58 16.15
C VAL A 318 8.08 9.19 16.50
N LYS A 319 9.01 9.34 15.53
CA LYS A 319 10.45 9.14 15.75
C LYS A 319 11.11 10.18 16.67
N HIS A 320 10.50 11.35 16.91
CA HIS A 320 11.08 12.38 17.78
C HIS A 320 10.64 12.29 19.25
N THR A 321 9.59 11.53 19.57
CA THR A 321 9.04 11.42 20.93
C THR A 321 9.34 10.09 21.63
N SER A 322 9.85 9.10 20.90
CA SER A 322 10.25 7.80 21.45
C SER A 322 11.78 7.73 21.62
N LEU A 323 12.24 7.27 22.79
CA LEU A 323 13.65 6.98 23.04
C LEU A 323 14.19 6.04 21.93
N GLY A 324 15.06 6.56 21.08
CA GLY A 324 15.70 5.77 20.03
C GLY A 324 16.64 4.73 20.61
N ALA A 325 16.57 3.49 20.10
CA ALA A 325 17.45 2.39 20.46
C ALA A 325 18.36 2.06 19.27
N ILE A 326 19.64 2.39 19.38
CA ILE A 326 20.62 2.03 18.35
C ILE A 326 21.13 0.62 18.62
N VAL A 327 20.96 -0.28 17.65
CA VAL A 327 21.50 -1.64 17.69
C VAL A 327 22.82 -1.66 16.92
N GLN A 328 23.92 -1.43 17.62
CA GLN A 328 25.26 -1.65 17.08
C GLN A 328 25.81 -2.96 17.63
N ALA A 329 25.80 -4.02 16.81
CA ALA A 329 26.38 -5.31 17.17
C ALA A 329 27.81 -5.42 16.62
N HIS A 330 28.82 -5.12 17.44
CA HIS A 330 30.22 -5.38 17.11
C HIS A 330 30.65 -6.76 17.63
N LEU A 331 30.30 -7.83 16.89
CA LEU A 331 30.72 -9.18 17.26
C LEU A 331 32.07 -9.51 16.61
N ARG A 332 33.15 -9.52 17.41
CA ARG A 332 34.46 -10.06 17.03
C ARG A 332 34.44 -11.55 16.65
N ARG A 333 33.30 -12.26 16.72
CA ARG A 333 33.18 -13.69 16.30
C ARG A 333 31.81 -14.05 15.68
N ARG A 334 31.79 -14.11 14.34
CA ARG A 334 31.09 -15.08 13.47
C ARG A 334 29.67 -15.58 13.84
N ARG A 335 28.67 -14.72 14.09
CA ARG A 335 27.24 -15.11 14.05
C ARG A 335 26.35 -13.95 13.57
N TRP A 336 26.01 -13.94 12.28
CA TRP A 336 25.49 -12.76 11.58
C TRP A 336 23.98 -12.77 11.26
N GLY A 337 23.26 -13.88 11.53
CA GLY A 337 21.82 -14.02 11.28
C GLY A 337 20.88 -13.39 12.32
N LEU A 338 21.41 -12.78 13.38
CA LEU A 338 20.64 -12.26 14.52
C LEU A 338 20.23 -10.78 14.37
N ARG A 339 20.80 -10.04 13.41
CA ARG A 339 20.63 -8.57 13.30
C ARG A 339 19.21 -8.14 12.86
N PRO A 340 18.59 -8.74 11.82
CA PRO A 340 17.19 -8.47 11.49
C PRO A 340 16.22 -8.90 12.60
N VAL A 341 16.58 -9.94 13.35
CA VAL A 341 15.76 -10.49 14.45
C VAL A 341 15.73 -9.54 15.65
N SER A 342 16.88 -8.98 16.04
CA SER A 342 16.95 -7.98 17.12
C SER A 342 16.29 -6.66 16.71
N ALA A 343 16.49 -6.21 15.47
CA ALA A 343 15.81 -5.01 14.96
C ALA A 343 14.29 -5.18 14.97
N ARG A 344 13.81 -6.37 14.58
CA ARG A 344 12.39 -6.71 14.61
C ARG A 344 11.80 -6.73 16.02
N ALA A 345 12.49 -7.28 17.00
CA ALA A 345 12.03 -7.29 18.39
C ALA A 345 11.86 -5.85 18.93
N LEU A 346 12.82 -4.97 18.61
CA LEU A 346 12.79 -3.58 19.06
C LEU A 346 11.74 -2.74 18.31
N LEU A 347 11.54 -2.98 17.01
CA LEU A 347 10.45 -2.35 16.25
C LEU A 347 9.06 -2.75 16.81
N ARG A 348 8.88 -4.00 17.24
CA ARG A 348 7.63 -4.45 17.89
C ARG A 348 7.33 -3.76 19.21
N GLU A 349 8.37 -3.43 19.96
CA GLU A 349 8.28 -2.66 21.22
C GLU A 349 8.18 -1.14 20.96
N GLY A 350 8.04 -0.71 19.70
CA GLY A 350 7.86 0.70 19.33
C GLY A 350 9.14 1.54 19.31
N HIS A 351 10.32 0.91 19.31
CA HIS A 351 11.60 1.63 19.28
C HIS A 351 12.04 1.98 17.86
N TYR A 352 12.65 3.16 17.73
CA TYR A 352 13.41 3.51 16.53
C TYR A 352 14.71 2.70 16.48
N VAL A 353 14.91 1.94 15.39
CA VAL A 353 16.08 1.07 15.20
C VAL A 353 16.88 1.50 13.97
N VAL A 354 18.17 1.77 14.18
CA VAL A 354 19.16 1.91 13.10
C VAL A 354 20.01 0.65 13.06
N VAL A 355 20.01 -0.04 11.91
CA VAL A 355 20.86 -1.23 11.68
C VAL A 355 22.08 -0.82 10.88
N MET A 356 23.26 -0.85 11.51
CA MET A 356 24.52 -0.55 10.83
C MET A 356 25.13 -1.85 10.25
N GLU A 357 25.38 -1.85 8.94
CA GLU A 357 26.06 -2.93 8.22
C GLU A 357 27.26 -2.36 7.45
N HIS A 358 28.40 -3.04 7.50
CA HIS A 358 29.63 -2.57 6.86
C HIS A 358 29.62 -2.74 5.33
N ASN A 359 28.67 -3.51 4.79
CA ASN A 359 28.47 -3.73 3.36
C ASN A 359 27.08 -3.21 2.97
N HIS A 360 26.97 -2.63 1.77
CA HIS A 360 25.73 -2.10 1.16
C HIS A 360 24.61 -3.15 0.93
N ILE A 361 24.71 -4.38 1.48
CA ILE A 361 23.83 -5.50 1.19
C ILE A 361 23.52 -6.27 2.48
N LEU A 362 22.22 -6.40 2.80
CA LEU A 362 21.71 -7.20 3.90
C LEU A 362 22.09 -8.68 3.74
N ALA A 363 22.37 -9.37 4.85
CA ALA A 363 22.72 -10.79 4.91
C ALA A 363 24.11 -11.16 4.32
N GLY A 364 25.09 -10.26 4.41
CA GLY A 364 26.42 -10.34 3.78
C GLY A 364 27.25 -11.63 3.88
N GLN A 365 26.87 -12.63 4.68
CA GLN A 365 27.47 -13.98 4.62
C GLN A 365 26.86 -14.84 3.50
N TRP A 366 25.58 -14.66 3.14
CA TRP A 366 24.87 -15.46 2.13
C TRP A 366 24.99 -14.89 0.72
N LEU A 367 25.65 -13.75 0.57
CA LEU A 367 26.03 -13.20 -0.73
C LEU A 367 27.32 -13.88 -1.19
N TYR A 368 27.24 -14.58 -2.33
CA TYR A 368 28.41 -15.09 -3.03
C TYR A 368 28.93 -14.01 -4.00
N GLN A 369 30.18 -13.57 -3.82
CA GLN A 369 30.91 -12.68 -4.74
C GLN A 369 32.34 -13.22 -4.88
N ASP A 370 32.84 -13.35 -6.11
CA ASP A 370 34.11 -14.03 -6.44
C ASP A 370 35.40 -13.30 -6.00
N ALA A 371 35.33 -12.26 -5.15
CA ALA A 371 36.53 -11.44 -4.85
C ALA A 371 36.57 -10.67 -3.52
N THR A 372 35.78 -11.00 -2.48
CA THR A 372 35.87 -10.30 -1.17
C THR A 372 36.02 -11.25 0.03
N VAL A 373 36.97 -10.92 0.91
CA VAL A 373 37.44 -11.72 2.08
C VAL A 373 36.36 -11.95 3.17
N HIS A 374 35.17 -11.38 3.01
CA HIS A 374 34.12 -11.39 4.03
C HIS A 374 33.10 -12.55 3.95
N SER A 375 32.98 -13.24 2.81
CA SER A 375 32.06 -14.38 2.63
C SER A 375 32.83 -15.70 2.60
N SER A 376 32.39 -16.68 3.41
CA SER A 376 32.90 -18.06 3.36
C SER A 376 31.97 -19.00 2.60
N VAL A 377 31.03 -18.44 1.84
CA VAL A 377 30.07 -19.19 1.03
C VAL A 377 30.69 -19.46 -0.33
N TYR A 378 30.45 -20.67 -0.86
CA TYR A 378 30.87 -21.07 -2.20
C TYR A 378 29.63 -21.33 -3.07
N ALA A 379 29.78 -21.23 -4.39
CA ALA A 379 28.66 -21.28 -5.33
C ALA A 379 27.75 -22.51 -5.18
N SER A 380 28.31 -23.66 -4.78
CA SER A 380 27.58 -24.91 -4.56
C SER A 380 26.98 -25.08 -3.16
N LEU A 381 27.16 -24.12 -2.24
CA LEU A 381 26.69 -24.24 -0.86
C LEU A 381 25.16 -24.32 -0.78
N ARG A 382 24.68 -25.28 0.02
CA ARG A 382 23.28 -25.50 0.40
C ARG A 382 23.13 -25.43 1.91
N LEU A 383 21.88 -25.36 2.38
CA LEU A 383 21.59 -25.47 3.81
C LEU A 383 22.03 -26.83 4.36
N ASN A 384 22.63 -26.80 5.56
CA ASN A 384 23.02 -28.02 6.30
C ASN A 384 21.84 -28.66 7.05
N GLY A 385 20.67 -28.00 7.05
CA GLY A 385 19.43 -28.46 7.68
C GLY A 385 18.21 -28.15 6.79
N PRO A 386 17.06 -28.80 7.03
CA PRO A 386 15.86 -28.56 6.25
C PRO A 386 15.38 -27.11 6.43
N ARG A 387 14.86 -26.49 5.37
CA ARG A 387 14.41 -25.09 5.40
C ARG A 387 13.46 -24.76 6.55
N ILE A 388 12.60 -25.71 6.93
CA ILE A 388 11.62 -25.58 8.02
C ILE A 388 12.31 -25.37 9.38
N SER A 389 13.52 -25.92 9.59
CA SER A 389 14.26 -25.68 10.83
C SER A 389 14.85 -24.28 10.93
N MET A 390 14.75 -23.49 9.86
CA MET A 390 15.16 -22.09 9.78
C MET A 390 13.95 -21.14 9.76
N ASP A 391 12.72 -21.67 9.86
CA ASP A 391 11.50 -20.87 9.93
C ASP A 391 11.49 -20.01 11.19
N PHE A 392 10.87 -18.84 11.07
CA PHE A 392 10.45 -18.06 12.23
C PHE A 392 8.98 -18.38 12.50
N THR A 393 8.55 -18.31 13.76
CA THR A 393 7.19 -18.66 14.21
C THR A 393 6.08 -17.94 13.42
N ASP A 394 6.39 -16.82 12.80
CA ASP A 394 5.50 -15.95 12.02
C ASP A 394 6.10 -15.52 10.66
N PHE A 395 7.20 -16.14 10.22
CA PHE A 395 7.68 -16.03 8.85
C PHE A 395 8.24 -17.39 8.44
N MET A 396 7.42 -18.11 7.69
CA MET A 396 7.75 -19.43 7.19
C MET A 396 8.54 -19.27 5.89
N LEU A 397 9.69 -19.92 5.79
CA LEU A 397 10.47 -20.00 4.57
C LEU A 397 9.78 -20.98 3.62
N THR A 398 8.59 -20.68 3.13
CA THR A 398 7.82 -21.61 2.28
C THR A 398 8.41 -21.74 0.88
N PRO A 399 8.28 -22.90 0.20
CA PRO A 399 8.59 -23.01 -1.22
C PRO A 399 7.81 -21.98 -2.04
N VAL A 400 8.51 -21.27 -2.92
CA VAL A 400 7.90 -20.30 -3.83
C VAL A 400 8.03 -20.83 -5.25
N GLU A 401 6.93 -20.82 -6.00
CA GLU A 401 6.89 -21.28 -7.38
C GLU A 401 7.85 -20.45 -8.26
N GLY A 402 8.60 -21.11 -9.15
CA GLY A 402 9.66 -20.49 -9.94
C GLY A 402 10.99 -20.24 -9.19
N ARG A 403 11.10 -20.63 -7.90
CA ARG A 403 12.34 -20.58 -7.10
C ARG A 403 12.86 -21.96 -6.72
N ASP A 404 13.89 -22.01 -5.87
CA ASP A 404 14.43 -23.27 -5.35
C ASP A 404 13.49 -23.86 -4.28
N THR A 405 12.65 -24.80 -4.70
CA THR A 405 11.62 -25.43 -3.86
C THR A 405 12.13 -26.60 -3.01
N ARG A 406 13.42 -26.96 -3.11
CA ARG A 406 13.98 -28.10 -2.38
C ARG A 406 13.94 -27.86 -0.87
N ASN A 407 13.83 -28.95 -0.10
CA ASN A 407 13.91 -28.88 1.37
C ASN A 407 15.29 -28.44 1.88
N PHE A 408 16.34 -28.62 1.08
CA PHE A 408 17.71 -28.15 1.34
C PHE A 408 18.15 -27.22 0.20
N PRO A 409 17.63 -25.98 0.17
CA PRO A 409 17.86 -25.07 -0.94
C PRO A 409 19.30 -24.52 -0.93
N GLY A 410 19.72 -23.99 -2.06
CA GLY A 410 21.02 -23.31 -2.21
C GLY A 410 21.09 -22.00 -1.42
N HIS A 411 22.31 -21.53 -1.13
CA HIS A 411 22.56 -20.27 -0.40
C HIS A 411 21.82 -19.05 -1.01
N ARG A 412 21.67 -19.02 -2.35
CA ARG A 412 20.96 -17.94 -3.07
C ARG A 412 19.48 -17.84 -2.69
N GLU A 413 18.85 -18.96 -2.41
CA GLU A 413 17.43 -18.98 -2.02
C GLU A 413 17.25 -18.47 -0.60
N LEU A 414 18.14 -18.87 0.32
CA LEU A 414 18.12 -18.30 1.67
C LEU A 414 18.37 -16.79 1.65
N PHE A 415 19.28 -16.32 0.80
CA PHE A 415 19.53 -14.90 0.60
C PHE A 415 18.27 -14.14 0.11
N ARG A 416 17.53 -14.71 -0.85
CA ARG A 416 16.25 -14.13 -1.31
C ARG A 416 15.21 -14.12 -0.20
N ASN A 417 15.05 -15.21 0.53
CA ASN A 417 14.10 -15.25 1.64
C ASN A 417 14.44 -14.25 2.77
N LEU A 418 15.73 -14.02 3.04
CA LEU A 418 16.15 -12.98 3.99
C LEU A 418 15.87 -11.56 3.47
N LYS A 419 15.92 -11.35 2.14
CA LYS A 419 15.46 -10.11 1.51
C LYS A 419 13.95 -9.97 1.56
N ASP A 420 13.20 -11.03 1.29
CA ASP A 420 11.74 -11.05 1.40
C ASP A 420 11.32 -10.74 2.84
N LEU A 421 11.99 -11.35 3.83
CA LEU A 421 11.80 -11.02 5.24
C LEU A 421 12.10 -9.54 5.53
N ALA A 422 13.23 -9.01 5.04
CA ALA A 422 13.56 -7.59 5.23
C ALA A 422 12.57 -6.64 4.53
N TRP A 423 12.06 -7.03 3.37
CA TRP A 423 11.02 -6.32 2.63
C TRP A 423 9.67 -6.34 3.38
N CYS A 424 9.23 -7.51 3.84
CA CYS A 424 8.02 -7.68 4.65
C CYS A 424 8.09 -6.88 5.95
N LEU A 425 9.29 -6.65 6.50
CA LEU A 425 9.52 -5.88 7.72
C LEU A 425 9.81 -4.39 7.47
N GLY A 426 9.77 -3.90 6.22
CA GLY A 426 10.08 -2.50 5.90
C GLY A 426 11.52 -2.08 6.17
N LEU A 427 12.44 -3.03 6.34
CA LEU A 427 13.84 -2.78 6.72
C LEU A 427 14.71 -2.34 5.52
N THR A 428 14.23 -2.47 4.29
CA THR A 428 14.99 -2.19 3.06
C THR A 428 15.42 -0.72 2.93
N GLU A 429 14.66 0.23 3.46
CA GLU A 429 14.98 1.67 3.37
C GLU A 429 15.95 2.14 4.46
N LEU A 430 15.98 1.48 5.63
CA LEU A 430 16.84 1.85 6.77
C LEU A 430 18.33 1.58 6.52
N ILE A 431 18.66 0.70 5.57
CA ILE A 431 20.03 0.23 5.32
C ILE A 431 20.77 1.14 4.34
N SER A 432 20.04 1.78 3.41
CA SER A 432 20.65 2.65 2.40
C SER A 432 21.20 3.95 3.00
N ALA A 433 20.59 4.46 4.08
CA ALA A 433 20.97 5.73 4.68
C ALA A 433 22.32 5.67 5.44
N ALA A 434 22.71 4.51 5.97
CA ALA A 434 23.94 4.38 6.76
C ALA A 434 25.22 4.37 5.91
N ALA A 435 25.09 4.06 4.62
CA ALA A 435 26.22 3.77 3.73
C ALA A 435 26.90 5.02 3.14
N SER A 436 26.28 6.20 3.24
CA SER A 436 26.79 7.45 2.67
C SER A 436 27.48 8.38 3.69
N LEU A 437 27.63 7.97 4.95
CA LEU A 437 28.19 8.82 6.01
C LEU A 437 29.53 8.26 6.48
N SER A 438 30.60 8.64 5.78
CA SER A 438 31.97 8.18 6.02
C SER A 438 32.66 8.82 7.24
N GLN A 439 31.97 9.61 8.08
CA GLN A 439 32.54 10.20 9.29
C GLN A 439 31.45 10.44 10.34
N TRP A 440 31.39 9.59 11.36
CA TRP A 440 30.65 9.87 12.60
C TRP A 440 31.66 10.15 13.72
N ARG A 441 31.47 11.24 14.47
CA ARG A 441 32.28 11.58 15.66
C ARG A 441 31.41 11.47 16.91
N PHE A 442 31.77 10.59 17.83
CA PHE A 442 31.16 10.55 19.16
C PHE A 442 31.92 11.51 20.10
N ARG A 443 31.20 12.44 20.75
CA ARG A 443 31.75 13.30 21.80
C ARG A 443 31.16 12.92 23.15
N SER A 444 32.03 12.56 24.10
CA SER A 444 31.62 12.40 25.50
C SER A 444 31.36 13.77 26.14
N SER A 445 30.55 13.80 27.20
CA SER A 445 30.23 15.01 27.98
C SER A 445 31.43 15.64 28.71
N GLY A 446 32.64 15.09 28.56
CA GLY A 446 33.90 15.66 29.03
C GLY A 446 34.89 15.91 27.91
N GLY A 447 34.63 16.90 27.04
CA GLY A 447 35.63 17.72 26.32
C GLY A 447 36.66 17.07 25.35
N ASN A 448 36.84 15.75 25.30
CA ASN A 448 37.86 15.13 24.45
C ASN A 448 37.24 14.30 23.32
N ASP A 449 37.74 14.49 22.10
CA ASP A 449 37.41 13.68 20.92
C ASP A 449 37.87 12.23 21.15
N VAL A 450 36.97 11.26 20.90
CA VAL A 450 37.19 9.83 21.14
C VAL A 450 37.69 9.17 19.85
N ASN A 451 38.89 8.57 19.86
CA ASN A 451 39.42 7.75 18.75
C ASN A 451 38.84 6.32 18.78
N ASP A 452 38.89 5.60 17.64
CA ASP A 452 38.33 4.25 17.45
C ASP A 452 38.63 3.23 18.58
N GLY A 453 39.78 3.35 19.24
CA GLY A 453 40.17 2.46 20.35
C GLY A 453 39.36 2.67 21.64
N SER A 454 38.89 3.89 21.92
CA SER A 454 38.13 4.22 23.13
C SER A 454 36.62 4.01 23.00
N ILE A 455 36.13 3.72 21.78
CA ILE A 455 34.76 3.26 21.53
C ILE A 455 34.52 1.88 22.18
N CYS A 456 35.53 0.99 22.14
CA CYS A 456 35.44 -0.34 22.76
C CYS A 456 35.26 -0.29 24.28
N SER A 457 35.85 0.69 24.98
CA SER A 457 35.69 0.82 26.43
C SER A 457 34.35 1.44 26.86
N ILE A 458 33.72 2.24 25.99
CA ILE A 458 32.38 2.80 26.24
C ILE A 458 31.32 1.70 26.09
N MET A 459 31.51 0.75 25.18
CA MET A 459 30.58 -0.34 24.87
C MET A 459 30.43 -1.42 25.97
N GLU A 460 31.33 -1.49 26.94
CA GLU A 460 31.20 -2.43 28.08
C GLU A 460 30.25 -1.90 29.18
N ASN A 461 29.92 -0.60 29.18
CA ASN A 461 29.02 0.01 30.14
C ASN A 461 27.71 0.42 29.46
N ARG A 462 26.56 0.16 30.11
CA ARG A 462 25.27 0.70 29.66
C ARG A 462 25.37 2.22 29.66
N CYS A 463 25.23 2.84 28.50
CA CYS A 463 25.14 4.31 28.39
C CYS A 463 23.69 4.69 28.09
N ASP A 464 23.05 5.30 29.08
CA ASP A 464 21.85 6.07 28.89
C ASP A 464 22.22 7.46 28.31
N ASP A 465 21.36 8.01 27.46
CA ASP A 465 21.44 9.38 26.91
C ASP A 465 22.72 9.72 26.12
N VAL A 466 23.04 8.91 25.10
CA VAL A 466 24.11 9.22 24.16
C VAL A 466 23.62 10.25 23.14
N PRO A 467 24.19 11.47 23.09
CA PRO A 467 23.81 12.47 22.11
C PRO A 467 24.44 12.15 20.75
N ILE A 468 23.63 12.14 19.70
CA ILE A 468 24.07 11.86 18.33
C ILE A 468 23.59 12.97 17.41
N ASP A 469 24.50 13.50 16.61
CA ASP A 469 24.21 14.50 15.59
C ASP A 469 23.86 13.78 14.28
N ILE A 470 22.62 13.89 13.83
CA ILE A 470 22.14 13.45 12.51
C ILE A 470 21.89 14.69 11.62
N PRO A 471 21.80 14.55 10.28
CA PRO A 471 21.60 15.69 9.37
C PRO A 471 20.40 16.58 9.74
N GLU A 472 19.39 16.01 10.40
CA GLU A 472 18.15 16.66 10.81
C GLU A 472 18.18 17.25 12.24
N GLY A 473 19.28 17.10 12.98
CA GLY A 473 19.45 17.65 14.33
C GLY A 473 20.07 16.68 15.34
N ARG A 474 20.10 17.08 16.61
CA ARG A 474 20.71 16.30 17.70
C ARG A 474 19.66 15.46 18.42
N ILE A 475 19.86 14.15 18.53
CA ILE A 475 18.97 13.22 19.22
C ILE A 475 19.65 12.58 20.43
N SER A 476 18.89 12.32 21.51
CA SER A 476 19.34 11.53 22.66
C SER A 476 18.91 10.09 22.48
N CYS A 477 19.84 9.14 22.49
CA CYS A 477 19.57 7.72 22.26
C CYS A 477 20.01 6.88 23.45
N LYS A 478 19.29 5.77 23.71
CA LYS A 478 19.80 4.69 24.54
C LYS A 478 20.59 3.73 23.66
N LEU A 479 21.86 3.54 23.98
CA LEU A 479 22.71 2.59 23.27
C LEU A 479 22.51 1.20 23.90
N ILE A 480 21.81 0.30 23.20
CA ILE A 480 21.64 -1.09 23.66
C ILE A 480 22.64 -1.96 22.91
N ALA A 481 23.79 -2.20 23.54
CA ALA A 481 24.72 -3.23 23.09
C ALA A 481 24.17 -4.63 23.46
N VAL A 482 23.71 -5.39 22.47
CA VAL A 482 23.27 -6.78 22.70
C VAL A 482 24.49 -7.69 22.79
N HIS A 483 25.02 -7.88 24.00
CA HIS A 483 26.06 -8.86 24.28
C HIS A 483 25.41 -10.19 24.70
N ALA A 484 25.17 -11.09 23.75
CA ALA A 484 24.68 -12.44 24.07
C ALA A 484 25.82 -13.30 24.64
N ALA A 485 26.04 -13.21 25.96
CA ALA A 485 26.86 -14.16 26.69
C ALA A 485 26.06 -15.46 26.91
N LEU A 486 26.16 -16.41 25.97
CA LEU A 486 25.88 -17.80 26.32
C LEU A 486 27.03 -18.27 27.22
N GLN A 487 26.79 -18.27 28.53
CA GLN A 487 27.64 -18.96 29.49
C GLN A 487 27.85 -20.39 28.99
N LYS A 488 29.09 -20.72 28.65
CA LYS A 488 29.52 -22.12 28.64
C LYS A 488 29.34 -22.63 30.07
N THR A 489 28.32 -23.44 30.29
CA THR A 489 28.32 -24.36 31.42
C THR A 489 29.62 -25.16 31.33
N LYS A 490 30.51 -24.92 32.31
CA LYS A 490 31.61 -25.83 32.60
C LYS A 490 30.97 -27.17 32.94
N THR A 491 31.03 -28.14 32.03
CA THR A 491 30.96 -29.54 32.42
C THR A 491 32.26 -29.86 33.15
N TYR A 492 32.17 -29.92 34.48
CA TYR A 492 33.01 -30.83 35.26
C TYR A 492 32.50 -32.24 34.98
N GLY A 493 33.42 -33.17 34.71
CA GLY A 493 33.17 -34.56 34.36
C GLY A 493 34.23 -35.04 33.38
#